data_AF-A0A3C1CIX4-F1
#
_entry.id   AF-A0A3C1CIX4-F1
#
_cell.length_a   1.000
_cell.length_b   1.000
_cell.length_c   1.000
_cell.angle_alpha   90.00
_cell.angle_beta   90.00
_cell.angle_gamma   90.00
#
_symmetry.space_group_name_H-M   'P 1'
#
loop_
_entity.id
_entity.type
_entity.pdbx_description
1 polymer ?
#
loop_
_entity_poly.entity_id
_entity_poly.type
_entity_poly.pdbx_seq_one_letter_code
_entity_poly.pdbx_strand_id
1 'polypeptide(L)'
;DACYRMRDRFNGEEIFERLEMPQDLTEYVKTSELQRNFRSLLFMRIVPVLKDIGLWGPRITKAFEDMGVLSYADTDLDSEMANDEAAAEALDQARMAHVTAVASEADGAQ
;
A
#
# COMPACT_ATOMS: atom_id res chain seq x y z
N ASP A 1 -2.87 13.57 -10.82
CA ASP A 1 -3.68 12.65 -11.66
C ASP A 1 -3.46 11.18 -11.34
N ALA A 2 -2.24 10.63 -11.49
CA ALA A 2 -1.98 9.21 -11.21
C ALA A 2 -2.35 8.78 -9.78
N CYS A 3 -1.98 9.57 -8.76
CA CYS A 3 -2.30 9.28 -7.35
C CYS A 3 -3.81 9.19 -7.08
N TYR A 4 -4.60 10.09 -7.67
CA TYR A 4 -6.07 10.05 -7.55
C TYR A 4 -6.65 8.78 -8.18
N ARG A 5 -6.20 8.42 -9.39
CA ARG A 5 -6.67 7.21 -10.07
C ARG A 5 -6.34 5.93 -9.29
N MET A 6 -5.13 5.84 -8.76
CA MET A 6 -4.71 4.70 -7.94
C MET A 6 -5.59 4.58 -6.67
N ARG A 7 -5.81 5.70 -5.97
CA ARG A 7 -6.70 5.77 -4.80
C ARG A 7 -8.12 5.32 -5.16
N ASP A 8 -8.70 5.89 -6.21
CA ASP A 8 -10.10 5.70 -6.57
C ASP A 8 -10.39 4.28 -7.09
N ARG A 9 -9.36 3.51 -7.46
CA ARG A 9 -9.47 2.11 -7.84
C ARG A 9 -10.06 1.23 -6.72
N PHE A 10 -9.88 1.63 -5.46
CA PHE A 10 -10.41 0.93 -4.28
C PHE A 10 -11.88 1.27 -3.95
N ASN A 11 -12.57 2.03 -4.81
CA ASN A 11 -13.99 2.31 -4.63
C ASN A 11 -14.89 1.12 -5.03
N GLY A 12 -14.36 0.13 -5.76
CA GLY A 12 -15.07 -1.12 -6.04
C GLY A 12 -16.23 -0.98 -7.05
N GLU A 13 -16.27 0.10 -7.84
CA GLU A 13 -17.36 0.40 -8.78
C GLU A 13 -17.67 -0.79 -9.71
N GLU A 14 -16.65 -1.44 -10.29
CA GLU A 14 -16.89 -2.60 -11.16
C GLU A 14 -17.43 -3.83 -10.40
N ILE A 15 -17.18 -3.94 -9.10
CA ILE A 15 -17.64 -5.06 -8.27
C ILE A 15 -19.14 -4.88 -8.02
N PHE A 16 -19.54 -3.68 -7.63
CA PHE A 16 -20.96 -3.35 -7.43
C PHE A 16 -21.75 -3.48 -8.73
N GLU A 17 -21.19 -3.04 -9.86
CA GLU A 17 -21.80 -3.23 -11.18
C GLU A 17 -22.00 -4.71 -11.51
N ARG A 18 -20.96 -5.55 -11.33
CA ARG A 18 -21.04 -7.00 -11.61
C ARG A 18 -22.00 -7.75 -10.70
N LEU A 19 -22.23 -7.25 -9.49
CA LEU A 19 -23.16 -7.82 -8.53
C LEU A 19 -24.56 -7.20 -8.64
N GLU A 20 -24.81 -6.37 -9.66
CA GLU A 20 -26.08 -5.67 -9.90
C GLU A 20 -26.53 -4.85 -8.67
N MET A 21 -25.57 -4.34 -7.91
CA MET A 21 -25.83 -3.55 -6.72
C MET A 21 -26.07 -2.07 -7.08
N PRO A 22 -26.79 -1.32 -6.21
CA PRO A 22 -27.01 0.11 -6.41
C PRO A 22 -25.71 0.92 -6.58
N GLN A 23 -25.71 1.86 -7.53
CA GLN A 23 -24.55 2.69 -7.87
C GLN A 23 -24.17 3.69 -6.77
N ASP A 24 -25.09 4.03 -5.87
CA ASP A 24 -24.86 4.92 -4.72
C ASP A 24 -23.90 4.32 -3.67
N LEU A 25 -23.70 3.00 -3.68
CA LEU A 25 -22.72 2.32 -2.83
C LEU A 25 -21.30 2.80 -3.09
N THR A 26 -20.96 3.12 -4.34
CA THR A 26 -19.65 3.68 -4.69
C THR A 26 -19.41 5.02 -3.98
N GLU A 27 -20.42 5.88 -3.91
CA GLU A 27 -20.33 7.17 -3.19
C GLU A 27 -20.28 6.99 -1.67
N TYR A 28 -21.04 6.01 -1.14
CA TYR A 28 -20.93 5.63 0.26
C TYR A 28 -19.51 5.16 0.62
N VAL A 29 -18.92 4.29 -0.20
CA VAL A 29 -17.54 3.80 -0.03
C VAL A 29 -16.51 4.92 -0.20
N LYS A 30 -16.72 5.85 -1.14
CA LYS A 30 -15.85 7.04 -1.31
C LYS A 30 -15.78 7.89 -0.05
N THR A 31 -16.93 8.12 0.59
CA THR A 31 -17.06 9.03 1.74
C THR A 31 -16.82 8.36 3.09
N SER A 32 -16.90 7.03 3.16
CA SER A 32 -16.65 6.24 4.38
C SER A 32 -15.26 6.51 4.98
N GLU A 33 -15.22 6.72 6.30
CA GLU A 33 -13.99 6.94 7.06
C GLU A 33 -13.06 5.72 7.01
N LEU A 34 -13.62 4.52 7.17
CA LEU A 34 -12.86 3.28 7.05
C LEU A 34 -12.10 3.23 5.72
N GLN A 35 -12.77 3.61 4.64
CA GLN A 35 -12.16 3.54 3.31
C GLN A 35 -11.20 4.69 3.02
N ARG A 36 -11.41 5.85 3.63
CA ARG A 36 -10.41 6.93 3.61
C ARG A 36 -9.13 6.49 4.31
N ASN A 37 -9.23 5.91 5.50
CA ASN A 37 -8.10 5.39 6.25
C ASN A 37 -7.41 4.22 5.54
N PHE A 38 -8.18 3.32 4.92
CA PHE A 38 -7.59 2.22 4.15
C PHE A 38 -6.81 2.73 2.93
N ARG A 39 -7.37 3.68 2.17
CA ARG A 39 -6.71 4.23 0.98
C ARG A 39 -5.52 5.13 1.32
N SER A 40 -5.46 5.74 2.51
CA SER A 40 -4.31 6.53 2.93
C SER A 40 -3.05 5.67 3.07
N LEU A 41 -3.19 4.37 3.39
CA LEU A 41 -2.07 3.42 3.52
C LEU A 41 -1.23 3.31 2.24
N LEU A 42 -1.83 3.53 1.06
CA LEU A 42 -1.12 3.57 -0.22
C LEU A 42 0.01 4.61 -0.22
N PHE A 43 -0.14 5.67 0.58
CA PHE A 43 0.72 6.84 0.56
C PHE A 43 1.81 6.82 1.65
N MET A 44 1.83 5.81 2.52
CA MET A 44 2.81 5.64 3.59
C MET A 44 4.26 5.75 3.09
N ARG A 45 4.56 5.14 1.94
CA ARG A 45 5.89 5.21 1.32
C ARG A 45 5.99 6.17 0.14
N ILE A 46 4.89 6.38 -0.59
CA ILE A 46 4.89 7.26 -1.77
C ILE A 46 5.19 8.70 -1.36
N VAL A 47 4.56 9.21 -0.31
CA VAL A 47 4.73 10.61 0.12
C VAL A 47 6.17 10.91 0.55
N PRO A 48 6.78 10.17 1.50
CA PRO A 48 8.16 10.45 1.90
C PRO A 48 9.16 10.24 0.77
N VAL A 49 8.98 9.22 -0.09
CA VAL A 49 9.86 9.00 -1.26
C VAL A 49 9.79 10.17 -2.24
N LEU A 50 8.59 10.67 -2.56
CA LEU A 50 8.47 11.81 -3.48
C LEU A 50 9.08 13.10 -2.90
N LYS A 51 9.03 13.28 -1.58
CA LYS A 51 9.70 14.39 -0.88
C LYS A 51 11.22 14.25 -0.99
N ASP A 52 11.75 13.07 -0.71
CA ASP A 52 13.18 12.78 -0.70
C ASP A 52 13.83 12.98 -2.09
N ILE A 53 13.21 12.46 -3.16
CA ILE A 53 13.72 12.64 -4.54
C ILE A 53 13.52 14.06 -5.09
N GLY A 54 12.93 14.97 -4.29
CA GLY A 54 12.71 16.37 -4.66
C GLY A 54 11.48 16.64 -5.53
N LEU A 55 10.59 15.67 -5.73
CA LEU A 55 9.33 15.88 -6.46
C LEU A 55 8.25 16.49 -5.54
N TRP A 56 8.54 17.68 -4.99
CA TRP A 56 7.77 18.30 -3.90
C TRP A 56 7.26 19.71 -4.24
N GLY A 57 6.71 19.87 -5.45
CA GLY A 57 6.14 21.15 -5.88
C GLY A 57 4.71 21.40 -5.39
N PRO A 58 4.19 22.64 -5.51
CA PRO A 58 2.85 23.02 -5.02
C PRO A 58 1.71 22.14 -5.52
N ARG A 59 1.83 21.62 -6.76
CA ARG A 59 0.84 20.70 -7.33
C ARG A 59 0.78 19.36 -6.60
N ILE A 60 1.93 18.82 -6.21
CA ILE A 60 2.03 17.52 -5.51
C ILE A 60 1.59 17.69 -4.06
N THR A 61 2.10 18.71 -3.38
CA THR A 61 1.73 19.02 -1.99
C THR A 61 0.22 19.24 -1.86
N LYS A 62 -0.39 20.03 -2.75
CA LYS A 62 -1.83 20.24 -2.78
C LYS A 62 -2.60 18.93 -2.98
N ALA A 63 -2.14 18.06 -3.89
CA ALA A 63 -2.79 16.78 -4.11
C ALA A 63 -2.76 15.89 -2.86
N PHE A 64 -1.65 15.87 -2.11
CA PHE A 64 -1.55 15.12 -0.85
C PHE A 64 -2.34 15.75 0.29
N GLU A 65 -2.45 17.07 0.34
CA GLU A 65 -3.31 17.79 1.27
C GLU A 65 -4.80 17.47 1.00
N ASP A 66 -5.25 17.57 -0.26
CA ASP A 66 -6.61 17.23 -0.68
C ASP A 66 -6.98 15.77 -0.37
N MET A 67 -5.99 14.88 -0.34
CA MET A 67 -6.17 13.46 0.01
C MET A 67 -6.04 13.18 1.51
N GLY A 68 -5.61 14.15 2.33
CA GLY A 68 -5.41 13.98 3.76
C GLY A 68 -4.19 13.12 4.13
N VAL A 69 -3.21 13.01 3.23
CA VAL A 69 -2.04 12.11 3.38
C VAL A 69 -0.72 12.88 3.55
N LEU A 70 -0.79 14.21 3.67
CA LEU A 70 0.38 15.07 3.79
C LEU A 70 1.21 14.77 5.05
N SER A 71 0.61 14.25 6.12
CA SER A 71 1.31 13.88 7.36
C SER A 71 2.38 12.79 7.16
N TYR A 72 2.27 11.94 6.13
CA TYR A 72 3.33 10.98 5.80
C TYR A 72 4.62 11.65 5.30
N ALA A 73 4.59 12.95 4.99
CA ALA A 73 5.79 13.70 4.63
C ALA A 73 6.80 13.81 5.77
N ASP A 74 6.35 13.62 7.02
CA ASP A 74 7.17 13.70 8.23
C ASP A 74 7.66 12.31 8.69
N THR A 75 7.37 11.27 7.92
CA THR A 75 7.87 9.91 8.17
C THR A 75 9.37 9.83 7.93
N ASP A 76 10.09 9.14 8.82
CA ASP A 76 11.50 8.80 8.68
C ASP A 76 11.66 7.71 7.61
N LEU A 77 12.00 8.12 6.39
CA LEU A 77 12.14 7.22 5.25
C LEU A 77 13.26 6.20 5.44
N ASP A 78 14.38 6.59 6.05
CA ASP A 78 15.53 5.69 6.25
C ASP A 78 15.16 4.56 7.20
N SER A 79 14.51 4.90 8.32
CA SER A 79 14.00 3.89 9.27
C SER A 79 13.00 2.95 8.60
N GLU A 80 12.10 3.51 7.78
CA GLU A 80 11.09 2.75 7.07
C GLU A 80 11.70 1.78 6.04
N MET A 81 12.73 2.21 5.30
CA MET A 81 13.46 1.35 4.37
C MET A 81 14.23 0.23 5.10
N ALA A 82 14.85 0.54 6.25
CA ALA A 82 15.52 -0.46 7.06
C ALA A 82 14.55 -1.53 7.61
N ASN A 83 13.35 -1.12 8.00
CA ASN A 83 12.29 -2.03 8.45
C ASN A 83 11.84 -2.97 7.32
N ASP A 84 11.70 -2.45 6.09
CA ASP A 84 11.32 -3.27 4.94
C ASP A 84 12.38 -4.32 4.62
N GLU A 85 13.66 -3.93 4.64
CA GLU A 85 14.77 -4.84 4.38
C GLU A 85 14.81 -5.95 5.44
N ALA A 86 14.71 -5.60 6.73
CA ALA A 86 14.69 -6.58 7.81
C ALA A 86 13.51 -7.56 7.69
N ALA A 87 12.34 -7.07 7.27
CA ALA A 87 11.16 -7.91 7.03
C ALA A 87 11.37 -8.86 5.84
N ALA A 88 11.99 -8.38 4.76
CA ALA A 88 12.33 -9.20 3.59
C ALA A 88 13.33 -10.31 3.96
N GLU A 89 14.40 -9.99 4.67
CA GLU A 89 15.39 -10.95 5.15
C GLU A 89 14.76 -12.04 6.02
N ALA A 90 13.86 -11.67 6.94
CA ALA A 90 13.17 -12.62 7.80
C ALA A 90 12.27 -13.59 7.00
N LEU A 91 11.58 -13.09 5.97
CA LEU A 91 10.76 -13.92 5.08
C LEU A 91 11.62 -14.89 4.27
N ASP A 92 12.77 -14.45 3.75
CA ASP A 92 13.69 -15.30 3.00
C ASP A 92 14.31 -16.39 3.88
N GLN A 93 14.68 -16.06 5.12
CA GLN A 93 15.16 -17.04 6.10
C GLN A 93 14.09 -18.11 6.39
N ALA A 94 12.84 -17.68 6.64
CA ALA A 94 11.73 -18.59 6.88
C ALA A 94 11.46 -19.51 5.67
N ARG A 95 11.51 -18.94 4.45
CA ARG A 95 11.38 -19.72 3.22
C ARG A 95 12.50 -20.75 3.07
N MET A 96 13.76 -20.35 3.30
CA MET A 96 14.91 -21.24 3.18
C MET A 96 14.86 -22.39 4.18
N ALA A 97 14.44 -22.11 5.42
CA ALA A 97 14.25 -23.13 6.45
C ALA A 97 13.18 -24.15 6.03
N HIS A 98 12.05 -23.67 5.50
CA HIS A 98 10.99 -24.55 4.98
C HIS A 98 11.49 -25.42 3.81
N VAL A 99 12.18 -24.83 2.83
CA VAL A 99 12.73 -25.57 1.68
C VAL A 99 13.72 -26.64 2.14
N THR A 100 14.62 -26.31 3.06
CA THR A 100 15.60 -27.26 3.61
C THR A 100 14.92 -28.40 4.34
N ALA A 101 13.90 -28.12 5.15
CA ALA A 101 13.15 -29.15 5.87
C ALA A 101 12.50 -30.15 4.91
N VAL A 102 11.76 -29.66 3.90
CA VAL A 102 11.11 -30.51 2.89
C VAL A 102 12.11 -31.33 2.09
N ALA A 103 13.25 -30.73 1.70
CA ALA A 103 14.31 -31.46 0.99
C ALA A 103 14.87 -32.62 1.85
N SER A 104 15.10 -32.38 3.14
CA SER A 104 15.61 -33.41 4.05
C SER A 104 14.62 -34.57 4.29
N GLU A 105 13.32 -34.28 4.28
CA GLU A 105 12.27 -35.32 4.37
C GLU A 105 12.21 -36.17 3.10
N ALA A 106 12.39 -35.56 1.92
CA ALA A 106 12.42 -36.26 0.65
C ALA A 106 13.64 -37.19 0.53
N ASP A 107 14.82 -36.72 0.97
CA ASP A 107 16.06 -37.51 0.97
C ASP A 107 16.02 -38.66 2.00
N GLY A 108 15.33 -38.48 3.13
CA GLY A 108 15.16 -39.51 4.15
C GLY A 108 14.10 -40.58 3.85
N ALA A 109 13.32 -40.40 2.78
CA ALA A 109 12.30 -41.35 2.32
C ALA A 109 12.79 -42.31 1.21
N GLN A 110 14.08 -42.24 0.84
CA GLN A 110 14.78 -43.16 -0.08
C GLN A 110 15.53 -44.26 0.68
#